data_AF-A0A972I3B4-F1
#
_entry.id   AF-A0A972I3B4-F1
#
_cell.length_a   1.000
_cell.length_b   1.000
_cell.length_c   1.000
_cell.angle_alpha   90.00
_cell.angle_beta   90.00
_cell.angle_gamma   90.00
#
_symmetry.space_group_name_H-M   'P 1'
#
loop_
_entity.id
_entity.type
_entity.pdbx_description
1 polymer ?
#
loop_
_entity_poly.entity_id
_entity_poly.type
_entity_poly.pdbx_seq_one_letter_code
_entity_poly.pdbx_strand_id
1 'polypeptide(L)'
;EEYEEILSSELKSVYELMYELTKDDIVVNLLSLKYDYHNLKVLIKEQALDKNLEELYIPIGTMDFKKVKANYLSGNLRSMDSRFVKAIDSAKTEYESTKDPQNIELILDKHYFKHLYELARETEIALFIDYVKDLIDLTNIRTLIRLKKQGKDMKFLKKVLLDNGNISIGNLVLALNDSIDIIINKFQNYDIGHGVVKGLESYQQTGRLSEFEIQMDDYIMKLNKDSKYVTFGPEPVFSYIIAKETEIKVLRIIMVSKLNNISPDRIRERLRDLYV
;
A
#
# COMPACT_ATOMS: atom_id res chain seq x y z
N GLU A 1 -19.26 13.18 -7.63
CA GLU A 1 -18.66 13.76 -6.42
C GLU A 1 -19.30 13.16 -5.18
N GLU A 2 -20.63 13.23 -5.03
CA GLU A 2 -21.38 12.66 -3.89
C GLU A 2 -21.06 11.18 -3.52
N TYR A 3 -20.86 10.30 -4.50
CA TYR A 3 -20.54 8.89 -4.20
C TYR A 3 -19.16 8.72 -3.54
N GLU A 4 -18.17 9.56 -3.86
CA GLU A 4 -16.82 9.44 -3.30
C GLU A 4 -16.80 9.89 -1.84
N GLU A 5 -17.61 10.91 -1.51
CA GLU A 5 -17.86 11.34 -0.13
C GLU A 5 -18.53 10.23 0.69
N ILE A 6 -19.56 9.57 0.12
CA ILE A 6 -20.23 8.44 0.78
C ILE A 6 -19.26 7.29 1.03
N LEU A 7 -18.46 6.90 0.03
CA LEU A 7 -17.48 5.82 0.16
C LEU A 7 -16.38 6.15 1.17
N SER A 8 -15.92 7.40 1.20
CA SER A 8 -14.92 7.87 2.17
C SER A 8 -15.48 7.94 3.59
N SER A 9 -16.76 8.34 3.74
CA SER A 9 -17.47 8.36 5.02
C SER A 9 -17.70 6.96 5.58
N GLU A 10 -18.11 6.00 4.73
CA GLU A 10 -18.25 4.60 5.12
C GLU A 10 -16.90 4.01 5.56
N LEU A 11 -15.83 4.25 4.78
CA LEU A 11 -14.49 3.80 5.14
C LEU A 11 -14.07 4.34 6.51
N LYS A 12 -14.30 5.63 6.74
CA LYS A 12 -14.02 6.28 8.04
C LYS A 12 -14.81 5.61 9.17
N SER A 13 -16.11 5.40 8.97
CA SER A 13 -17.00 4.78 9.95
C SER A 13 -16.56 3.34 10.29
N VAL A 14 -16.06 2.58 9.31
CA VAL A 14 -15.48 1.26 9.53
C VAL A 14 -14.27 1.35 10.47
N TYR A 15 -13.33 2.25 10.22
CA TYR A 15 -12.15 2.40 11.08
C TYR A 15 -12.52 2.89 12.49
N GLU A 16 -13.42 3.88 12.62
CA GLU A 16 -13.92 4.34 13.91
C GLU A 16 -14.54 3.19 14.72
N LEU A 17 -15.40 2.37 14.08
CA LEU A 17 -15.99 1.19 14.72
C LEU A 17 -14.92 0.17 15.15
N MET A 18 -13.90 -0.09 14.32
CA MET A 18 -12.86 -1.06 14.67
C MET A 18 -12.00 -0.59 15.86
N TYR A 19 -11.71 0.72 15.94
CA TYR A 19 -11.07 1.31 17.12
C TYR A 19 -11.96 1.20 18.37
N GLU A 20 -13.28 1.37 18.24
CA GLU A 20 -14.21 1.20 19.38
C GLU A 20 -14.32 -0.25 19.86
N LEU A 21 -14.22 -1.22 18.95
CA LEU A 21 -14.39 -2.64 19.26
C LEU A 21 -13.10 -3.34 19.72
N THR A 22 -11.93 -2.75 19.48
CA THR A 22 -10.65 -3.34 19.85
C THR A 22 -10.12 -2.73 21.15
N LYS A 23 -9.48 -3.56 21.99
CA LYS A 23 -8.77 -3.10 23.19
C LYS A 23 -7.31 -2.74 22.91
N ASP A 24 -6.73 -3.45 21.94
CA ASP A 24 -5.40 -3.20 21.42
C ASP A 24 -5.57 -2.82 19.95
N ASP A 25 -5.22 -1.57 19.68
CA ASP A 25 -5.39 -0.93 18.39
C ASP A 25 -4.37 -1.40 17.35
N ILE A 26 -3.36 -2.20 17.73
CA ILE A 26 -2.22 -2.53 16.86
C ILE A 26 -2.64 -3.10 15.49
N VAL A 27 -3.73 -3.85 15.45
CA VAL A 27 -4.28 -4.48 14.23
C VAL A 27 -4.93 -3.44 13.33
N VAL A 28 -5.70 -2.53 13.94
CA VAL A 28 -6.34 -1.42 13.23
C VAL A 28 -5.27 -0.45 12.74
N ASN A 29 -4.26 -0.18 13.57
CA ASN A 29 -3.08 0.63 13.26
C ASN A 29 -2.29 0.05 12.09
N LEU A 30 -2.09 -1.26 12.04
CA LEU A 30 -1.42 -1.93 10.93
C LEU A 30 -2.08 -1.60 9.59
N LEU A 31 -3.41 -1.52 9.55
CA LEU A 31 -4.16 -1.23 8.33
C LEU A 31 -4.38 0.27 8.10
N SER A 32 -4.49 1.08 9.15
CA SER A 32 -4.72 2.52 9.05
C SER A 32 -3.44 3.33 8.76
N LEU A 33 -2.25 2.76 9.04
CA LEU A 33 -0.95 3.43 8.91
C LEU A 33 -0.72 4.01 7.50
N LYS A 34 -1.21 3.35 6.46
CA LYS A 34 -1.09 3.84 5.08
C LYS A 34 -1.72 5.22 4.88
N TYR A 35 -2.77 5.54 5.62
CA TYR A 35 -3.46 6.82 5.56
C TYR A 35 -2.65 7.92 6.25
N ASP A 36 -1.94 7.61 7.34
CA ASP A 36 -0.99 8.55 7.95
C ASP A 36 0.11 8.94 6.96
N TYR A 37 0.75 7.96 6.31
CA TYR A 37 1.80 8.23 5.34
C TYR A 37 1.27 8.89 4.06
N HIS A 38 0.04 8.59 3.64
CA HIS A 38 -0.65 9.34 2.58
C HIS A 38 -0.80 10.81 2.97
N ASN A 39 -1.34 11.10 4.15
CA ASN A 39 -1.53 12.47 4.63
C ASN A 39 -0.19 13.21 4.79
N LEU A 40 0.88 12.53 5.22
CA LEU A 40 2.23 13.11 5.25
C LEU A 40 2.74 13.45 3.84
N LYS A 41 2.52 12.58 2.83
CA LYS A 41 2.88 12.88 1.43
C LYS A 41 2.14 14.12 0.93
N VAL A 42 0.84 14.19 1.21
CA VAL A 42 0.00 15.34 0.83
C VAL A 42 0.52 16.60 1.52
N LEU A 43 0.78 16.57 2.83
CA LEU A 43 1.26 17.72 3.60
C LEU A 43 2.61 18.25 3.10
N ILE A 44 3.59 17.37 2.89
CA ILE A 44 4.91 17.83 2.43
C ILE A 44 4.82 18.40 1.01
N LYS A 45 3.99 17.82 0.14
CA LYS A 45 3.75 18.36 -1.21
C LYS A 45 2.97 19.67 -1.20
N GLU A 46 1.98 19.81 -0.32
CA GLU A 46 1.19 21.03 -0.11
C GLU A 46 2.15 22.22 0.12
N GLN A 47 3.14 22.01 0.99
CA GLN A 47 4.15 22.99 1.36
C GLN A 47 5.23 23.18 0.29
N ALA A 48 5.68 22.09 -0.34
CA ALA A 48 6.69 22.14 -1.40
C ALA A 48 6.19 22.84 -2.67
N LEU A 49 4.90 22.70 -2.99
CA LEU A 49 4.29 23.21 -4.22
C LEU A 49 3.50 24.51 -4.03
N ASP A 50 3.35 24.98 -2.79
CA ASP A 50 2.54 26.14 -2.42
C ASP A 50 1.12 26.07 -2.98
N LYS A 51 0.44 24.92 -2.74
CA LYS A 51 -0.93 24.66 -3.20
C LYS A 51 -1.77 24.20 -2.04
N ASN A 52 -3.05 24.58 -2.01
CA ASN A 52 -4.01 23.96 -1.11
C ASN A 52 -4.35 22.55 -1.60
N LEU A 53 -4.09 21.53 -0.78
CA LEU A 53 -4.38 20.13 -1.06
C LEU A 53 -5.27 19.51 0.05
N GLU A 54 -6.02 20.34 0.77
CA GLU A 54 -6.79 19.93 1.94
C GLU A 54 -7.82 18.85 1.64
N GLU A 55 -8.42 18.89 0.45
CA GLU A 55 -9.39 17.89 -0.04
C GLU A 55 -8.79 16.50 -0.24
N LEU A 56 -7.45 16.38 -0.32
CA LEU A 56 -6.77 15.09 -0.50
C LEU A 56 -6.45 14.40 0.83
N TYR A 57 -6.68 15.06 1.97
CA TYR A 57 -6.47 14.44 3.28
C TYR A 57 -7.56 13.41 3.59
N ILE A 58 -7.13 12.28 4.13
CA ILE A 58 -8.01 11.19 4.54
C ILE A 58 -8.11 11.22 6.07
N PRO A 59 -9.31 11.41 6.65
CA PRO A 59 -9.49 11.52 8.10
C PRO A 59 -9.46 10.14 8.81
N ILE A 60 -8.46 9.33 8.49
CA ILE A 60 -8.21 7.99 9.01
C ILE A 60 -6.71 7.90 9.27
N GLY A 61 -6.32 7.24 10.36
CA GLY A 61 -4.93 7.03 10.70
C GLY A 61 -4.75 6.79 12.19
N THR A 62 -3.51 6.56 12.59
CA THR A 62 -3.09 6.37 13.98
C THR A 62 -2.88 7.71 14.70
N MET A 63 -2.75 8.81 13.95
CA MET A 63 -2.46 10.13 14.49
C MET A 63 -3.65 11.08 14.39
N ASP A 64 -3.74 12.01 15.34
CA ASP A 64 -4.51 13.24 15.17
C ASP A 64 -3.82 14.14 14.14
N PHE A 65 -4.20 13.95 12.87
CA PHE A 65 -3.52 14.61 11.76
C PHE A 65 -3.61 16.15 11.82
N LYS A 66 -4.64 16.72 12.46
CA LYS A 66 -4.73 18.18 12.66
C LYS A 66 -3.60 18.68 13.55
N LYS A 67 -3.30 17.94 14.63
CA LYS A 67 -2.13 18.23 15.49
C LYS A 67 -0.83 18.02 14.74
N VAL A 68 -0.72 16.97 13.94
CA VAL A 68 0.47 16.72 13.10
C VAL A 68 0.74 17.88 12.14
N LYS A 69 -0.29 18.35 11.43
CA LYS A 69 -0.20 19.50 10.53
C LYS A 69 0.23 20.77 11.29
N ALA A 70 -0.38 21.06 12.44
CA ALA A 70 -0.01 22.21 13.27
C ALA A 70 1.45 22.14 13.78
N ASN A 71 1.88 20.96 14.24
CA ASN A 71 3.25 20.70 14.70
C ASN A 71 4.27 20.85 13.57
N TYR A 72 3.93 20.36 12.37
CA TYR A 72 4.77 20.52 11.18
C TYR A 72 4.95 21.98 10.80
N LEU A 73 3.86 22.77 10.76
CA LEU A 73 3.89 24.18 10.37
C LEU A 73 4.62 25.06 11.39
N SER A 74 4.52 24.71 12.68
CA SER A 74 5.22 25.41 13.76
C SER A 74 6.66 24.94 13.96
N GLY A 75 7.11 23.90 13.24
CA GLY A 75 8.44 23.30 13.40
C GLY A 75 8.63 22.50 14.71
N ASN A 76 7.56 22.22 15.45
CA ASN A 76 7.60 21.50 16.72
C ASN A 76 7.17 20.03 16.57
N LEU A 77 8.05 19.20 16.00
CA LEU A 77 7.80 17.77 15.78
C LEU A 77 8.15 16.88 16.99
N ARG A 78 8.63 17.45 18.11
CA ARG A 78 9.21 16.69 19.23
C ARG A 78 8.21 15.78 19.96
N SER A 79 6.92 16.11 19.91
CA SER A 79 5.85 15.35 20.55
C SER A 79 5.30 14.22 19.68
N MET A 80 5.76 14.08 18.44
CA MET A 80 5.33 13.03 17.51
C MET A 80 6.19 11.77 17.66
N ASP A 81 5.64 10.62 17.26
CA ASP A 81 6.42 9.38 17.15
C ASP A 81 7.65 9.60 16.25
N SER A 82 8.82 9.20 16.76
CA SER A 82 10.11 9.35 16.09
C SER A 82 10.16 8.72 14.69
N ARG A 83 9.32 7.71 14.40
CA ARG A 83 9.21 7.07 13.08
C ARG A 83 8.67 8.06 12.04
N PHE A 84 7.63 8.83 12.39
CA PHE A 84 7.09 9.87 11.52
C PHE A 84 8.03 11.07 11.38
N VAL A 85 8.68 11.49 12.48
CA VAL A 85 9.65 12.59 12.44
C VAL A 85 10.81 12.26 11.49
N LYS A 86 11.39 11.06 11.60
CA LYS A 86 12.44 10.58 10.69
C LYS A 86 11.98 10.55 9.23
N ALA A 87 10.73 10.14 8.99
CA ALA A 87 10.16 10.09 7.66
C ALA A 87 10.02 11.50 7.04
N ILE A 88 9.50 12.44 7.82
CA ILE A 88 9.36 13.86 7.43
C ILE A 88 10.72 14.47 7.14
N ASP A 89 11.69 14.32 8.05
CA ASP A 89 13.03 14.90 7.90
C ASP A 89 13.73 14.35 6.66
N SER A 90 13.69 13.02 6.47
CA SER A 90 14.29 12.38 5.29
C SER A 90 13.67 12.90 3.98
N ALA A 91 12.34 13.06 3.94
CA ALA A 91 11.64 13.53 2.75
C ALA A 91 11.94 15.01 2.45
N LYS A 92 12.01 15.86 3.50
CA LYS A 92 12.40 17.26 3.37
C LYS A 92 13.82 17.41 2.83
N THR A 93 14.79 16.72 3.43
CA THR A 93 16.20 16.79 3.00
C THR A 93 16.38 16.35 1.55
N GLU A 94 15.75 15.24 1.14
CA GLU A 94 15.83 14.76 -0.25
C GLU A 94 15.17 15.75 -1.22
N TYR A 95 14.03 16.34 -0.86
CA TYR A 95 13.37 17.34 -1.68
C TYR A 95 14.18 18.65 -1.77
N GLU A 96 14.80 19.09 -0.69
CA GLU A 96 15.68 20.27 -0.69
C GLU A 96 16.87 20.09 -1.64
N SER A 97 17.43 18.88 -1.69
CA SER A 97 18.57 18.55 -2.56
C SER A 97 18.17 18.36 -4.04
N THR A 98 17.01 17.77 -4.32
CA THR A 98 16.63 17.34 -5.68
C THR A 98 15.58 18.22 -6.35
N LYS A 99 14.75 18.90 -5.56
CA LYS A 99 13.55 19.66 -5.99
C LYS A 99 12.56 18.83 -6.80
N ASP A 100 12.61 17.50 -6.70
CA ASP A 100 11.69 16.59 -7.38
C ASP A 100 10.64 16.02 -6.40
N PRO A 101 9.34 16.36 -6.56
CA PRO A 101 8.27 15.84 -5.72
C PRO A 101 8.12 14.30 -5.76
N GLN A 102 8.61 13.61 -6.79
CA GLN A 102 8.57 12.15 -6.86
C GLN A 102 9.46 11.51 -5.79
N ASN A 103 10.55 12.16 -5.40
CA ASN A 103 11.41 11.66 -4.33
C ASN A 103 10.72 11.71 -2.96
N ILE A 104 9.80 12.64 -2.73
CA ILE A 104 8.99 12.69 -1.49
C ILE A 104 8.17 11.41 -1.36
N GLU A 105 7.50 10.98 -2.44
CA GLU A 105 6.73 9.74 -2.43
C GLU A 105 7.61 8.54 -2.11
N LEU A 106 8.74 8.44 -2.80
CA LEU A 106 9.64 7.31 -2.66
C LEU A 106 10.18 7.16 -1.24
N ILE A 107 10.62 8.27 -0.64
CA ILE A 107 11.17 8.27 0.71
C ILE A 107 10.09 7.91 1.72
N LEU A 108 8.89 8.50 1.59
CA LEU A 108 7.79 8.19 2.50
C LEU A 108 7.26 6.77 2.34
N ASP A 109 7.27 6.20 1.13
CA ASP A 109 6.92 4.79 0.91
C ASP A 109 7.90 3.85 1.62
N LYS A 110 9.21 4.14 1.57
CA LYS A 110 10.20 3.35 2.30
C LYS A 110 10.00 3.39 3.80
N HIS A 111 9.74 4.57 4.35
CA HIS A 111 9.47 4.72 5.78
C HIS A 111 8.13 4.07 6.16
N TYR A 112 7.12 4.15 5.30
CA TYR A 112 5.83 3.46 5.50
C TYR A 112 6.02 1.96 5.63
N PHE A 113 6.65 1.31 4.65
CA PHE A 113 6.81 -0.14 4.67
C PHE A 113 7.74 -0.62 5.79
N LYS A 114 8.76 0.17 6.14
CA LYS A 114 9.59 -0.11 7.31
C LYS A 114 8.78 -0.06 8.60
N HIS A 115 8.00 1.00 8.80
CA HIS A 115 7.15 1.16 9.98
C HIS A 115 6.07 0.06 10.01
N LEU A 116 5.46 -0.27 8.88
CA LEU A 116 4.48 -1.35 8.76
C LEU A 116 5.07 -2.70 9.19
N TYR A 117 6.31 -3.00 8.76
CA TYR A 117 7.01 -4.22 9.17
C TYR A 117 7.34 -4.22 10.67
N GLU A 118 7.79 -3.10 11.23
CA GLU A 118 8.04 -2.96 12.67
C GLU A 118 6.75 -3.18 13.48
N LEU A 119 5.63 -2.57 13.09
CA LEU A 119 4.31 -2.78 13.70
C LEU A 119 3.87 -4.24 13.60
N ALA A 120 4.00 -4.88 12.44
CA ALA A 120 3.65 -6.30 12.30
C ALA A 120 4.50 -7.19 13.23
N ARG A 121 5.80 -6.88 13.38
CA ARG A 121 6.69 -7.60 14.29
C ARG A 121 6.31 -7.42 15.76
N GLU A 122 5.85 -6.22 16.14
CA GLU A 122 5.35 -5.93 17.50
C GLU A 122 4.11 -6.77 17.86
N THR A 123 3.31 -7.21 16.86
CA THR A 123 2.15 -8.09 17.13
C THR A 123 2.54 -9.51 17.55
N GLU A 124 3.75 -9.97 17.22
CA GLU A 124 4.21 -11.36 17.37
C GLU A 124 3.32 -12.43 16.68
N ILE A 125 2.40 -12.01 15.81
CA ILE A 125 1.47 -12.91 15.10
C ILE A 125 2.00 -13.18 13.69
N ALA A 126 2.28 -14.45 13.40
CA ALA A 126 2.84 -14.89 12.12
C ALA A 126 2.02 -14.40 10.91
N LEU A 127 0.68 -14.48 11.00
CA LEU A 127 -0.22 -14.01 9.93
C LEU A 127 0.07 -12.56 9.51
N PHE A 128 0.25 -11.65 10.46
CA PHE A 128 0.46 -10.23 10.17
C PHE A 128 1.87 -9.95 9.67
N ILE A 129 2.86 -10.66 10.21
CA ILE A 129 4.25 -10.57 9.75
C ILE A 129 4.35 -11.05 8.31
N ASP A 130 3.79 -12.22 8.00
CA ASP A 130 3.82 -12.83 6.67
C ASP A 130 3.04 -11.98 5.67
N TYR A 131 1.85 -11.49 6.05
CA TYR A 131 1.08 -10.54 5.24
C TYR A 131 1.91 -9.30 4.83
N VAL A 132 2.65 -8.69 5.77
CA VAL A 132 3.45 -7.50 5.45
C VAL A 132 4.65 -7.85 4.57
N LYS A 133 5.33 -8.97 4.82
CA LYS A 133 6.45 -9.42 3.99
C LYS A 133 6.01 -9.72 2.56
N ASP A 134 4.87 -10.37 2.40
CA ASP A 134 4.27 -10.65 1.10
C ASP A 134 3.86 -9.36 0.39
N LEU A 135 3.25 -8.41 1.11
CA LEU A 135 2.89 -7.10 0.55
C LEU A 135 4.13 -6.33 0.05
N ILE A 136 5.25 -6.41 0.78
CA ILE A 136 6.54 -5.83 0.39
C ILE A 136 7.07 -6.50 -0.89
N ASP A 137 7.11 -7.83 -0.94
CA ASP A 137 7.62 -8.56 -2.10
C ASP A 137 6.76 -8.32 -3.34
N LEU A 138 5.44 -8.35 -3.19
CA LEU A 138 4.50 -8.02 -4.26
C LEU A 138 4.74 -6.59 -4.78
N THR A 139 4.91 -5.62 -3.88
CA THR A 139 5.21 -4.23 -4.26
C THR A 139 6.56 -4.11 -4.97
N ASN A 140 7.57 -4.86 -4.54
CA ASN A 140 8.90 -4.91 -5.14
C ASN A 140 8.87 -5.52 -6.55
N ILE A 141 8.18 -6.65 -6.75
CA ILE A 141 8.05 -7.28 -8.08
C ILE A 141 7.28 -6.34 -9.02
N ARG A 142 6.19 -5.72 -8.57
CA ARG A 142 5.48 -4.70 -9.37
C ARG A 142 6.40 -3.58 -9.81
N THR A 143 7.22 -3.08 -8.88
CA THR A 143 8.18 -2.02 -9.14
C THR A 143 9.24 -2.46 -10.14
N LEU A 144 9.78 -3.67 -9.98
CA LEU A 144 10.71 -4.30 -10.91
C LEU A 144 10.16 -4.33 -12.34
N ILE A 145 8.95 -4.87 -12.55
CA ILE A 145 8.33 -4.96 -13.88
C ILE A 145 8.10 -3.57 -14.49
N ARG A 146 7.60 -2.62 -13.67
CA ARG A 146 7.39 -1.23 -14.09
C ARG A 146 8.70 -0.58 -14.56
N LEU A 147 9.77 -0.71 -13.78
CA LEU A 147 11.07 -0.11 -14.10
C LEU A 147 11.76 -0.78 -15.28
N LYS A 148 11.59 -2.09 -15.44
CA LYS A 148 12.01 -2.82 -16.63
C LYS A 148 11.36 -2.26 -17.90
N LYS A 149 10.04 -2.02 -17.87
CA LYS A 149 9.30 -1.39 -18.99
C LYS A 149 9.77 0.04 -19.29
N GLN A 150 10.20 0.78 -18.27
CA GLN A 150 10.72 2.14 -18.41
C GLN A 150 12.20 2.20 -18.80
N GLY A 151 12.89 1.05 -18.94
CA GLY A 151 14.31 1.00 -19.27
C GLY A 151 15.22 1.62 -18.20
N LYS A 152 14.81 1.60 -16.92
CA LYS A 152 15.63 2.10 -15.80
C LYS A 152 16.72 1.08 -15.44
N ASP A 153 17.79 1.56 -14.82
CA ASP A 153 18.94 0.74 -14.46
C ASP A 153 18.82 0.07 -13.07
N MET A 154 19.75 -0.84 -12.80
CA MET A 154 19.84 -1.57 -11.52
C MET A 154 20.08 -0.64 -10.32
N LYS A 155 20.79 0.48 -10.52
CA LYS A 155 21.11 1.43 -9.46
C LYS A 155 19.86 2.16 -8.99
N PHE A 156 19.03 2.60 -9.94
CA PHE A 156 17.74 3.20 -9.67
C PHE A 156 16.78 2.20 -9.04
N LEU A 157 16.72 0.97 -9.57
CA LEU A 157 15.91 -0.09 -8.95
C LEU A 157 16.29 -0.31 -7.48
N LYS A 158 17.58 -0.46 -7.18
CA LYS A 158 18.06 -0.60 -5.80
C LYS A 158 17.69 0.59 -4.91
N LYS A 159 17.67 1.82 -5.45
CA LYS A 159 17.22 3.01 -4.72
C LYS A 159 15.73 2.91 -4.37
N VAL A 160 14.89 2.26 -5.18
CA VAL A 160 13.44 2.24 -4.96
C VAL A 160 12.90 1.02 -4.25
N LEU A 161 13.63 -0.10 -4.25
CA LEU A 161 13.20 -1.33 -3.59
C LEU A 161 13.04 -1.13 -2.08
N LEU A 162 12.08 -1.88 -1.54
CA LEU A 162 11.69 -1.93 -0.14
C LEU A 162 12.42 -3.11 0.54
N ASP A 163 12.90 -2.88 1.76
CA ASP A 163 13.54 -3.89 2.60
C ASP A 163 12.49 -4.75 3.34
N ASN A 164 12.96 -5.82 4.01
CA ASN A 164 12.17 -6.70 4.90
C ASN A 164 11.13 -7.62 4.23
N GLY A 165 11.16 -7.79 2.90
CA GLY A 165 10.42 -8.87 2.22
C GLY A 165 11.07 -10.25 2.40
N ASN A 166 10.44 -11.30 1.86
CA ASN A 166 11.03 -12.63 1.77
C ASN A 166 12.07 -12.73 0.64
N ILE A 167 11.93 -11.93 -0.41
CA ILE A 167 12.85 -11.93 -1.55
C ILE A 167 13.99 -10.95 -1.29
N SER A 168 15.23 -11.43 -1.38
CA SER A 168 16.39 -10.56 -1.21
C SER A 168 16.46 -9.48 -2.30
N ILE A 169 16.87 -8.26 -1.92
CA ILE A 169 17.09 -7.15 -2.86
C ILE A 169 18.06 -7.53 -3.98
N GLY A 170 19.09 -8.33 -3.66
CA GLY A 170 20.03 -8.83 -4.67
C GLY A 170 19.34 -9.62 -5.77
N ASN A 171 18.44 -10.55 -5.40
CA ASN A 171 17.67 -11.35 -6.36
C ASN A 171 16.75 -10.47 -7.22
N LEU A 172 16.07 -9.49 -6.61
CA LEU A 172 15.19 -8.55 -7.32
C LEU A 172 15.97 -7.67 -8.29
N VAL A 173 17.16 -7.19 -7.91
CA VAL A 173 18.00 -6.35 -8.77
C VAL A 173 18.51 -7.15 -9.97
N LEU A 174 18.99 -8.37 -9.75
CA LEU A 174 19.44 -9.25 -10.84
C LEU A 174 18.32 -9.58 -11.82
N ALA A 175 17.08 -9.72 -11.32
CA ALA A 175 15.90 -9.99 -12.13
C ALA A 175 15.53 -8.87 -13.13
N LEU A 176 16.12 -7.67 -13.00
CA LEU A 176 15.86 -6.56 -13.94
C LEU A 176 16.26 -6.89 -15.38
N ASN A 177 17.34 -7.64 -15.56
CA ASN A 177 17.85 -8.02 -16.89
C ASN A 177 17.23 -9.30 -17.44
N ASP A 178 16.49 -10.04 -16.62
CA ASP A 178 15.90 -11.32 -16.99
C ASP A 178 14.68 -11.16 -17.90
N SER A 179 14.35 -12.20 -18.70
CA SER A 179 13.04 -12.26 -19.36
C SER A 179 11.94 -12.50 -18.31
N ILE A 180 10.68 -12.21 -18.67
CA ILE A 180 9.57 -12.46 -17.74
C ILE A 180 9.47 -13.95 -17.36
N ASP A 181 9.75 -14.86 -18.29
CA ASP A 181 9.76 -16.31 -18.02
C ASP A 181 10.81 -16.69 -16.96
N ILE A 182 11.99 -16.06 -17.00
CA ILE A 182 13.03 -16.29 -15.99
C ILE A 182 12.59 -15.71 -14.64
N ILE A 183 11.94 -14.54 -14.62
CA ILE A 183 11.39 -13.93 -13.40
C ILE A 183 10.33 -14.82 -12.76
N ILE A 184 9.40 -15.36 -13.56
CA ILE A 184 8.40 -16.35 -13.13
C ILE A 184 9.11 -17.53 -12.48
N ASN A 185 10.08 -18.13 -13.18
CA ASN A 185 10.79 -19.30 -12.66
C ASN A 185 11.56 -19.03 -11.37
N LYS A 186 12.10 -17.82 -11.19
CA LYS A 186 12.82 -17.41 -9.98
C LYS A 186 11.90 -17.27 -8.77
N PHE A 187 10.67 -16.78 -8.98
CA PHE A 187 9.78 -16.41 -7.87
C PHE A 187 8.61 -17.38 -7.63
N GLN A 188 8.41 -18.38 -8.50
CA GLN A 188 7.32 -19.36 -8.39
C GLN A 188 7.33 -20.20 -7.09
N ASN A 189 8.49 -20.39 -6.46
CA ASN A 189 8.65 -21.24 -5.28
C ASN A 189 8.53 -20.47 -3.94
N TYR A 190 8.31 -19.15 -3.99
CA TYR A 190 7.95 -18.37 -2.79
C TYR A 190 6.46 -18.56 -2.49
N ASP A 191 6.01 -18.23 -1.28
CA ASP A 191 4.60 -18.35 -0.89
C ASP A 191 3.67 -17.50 -1.76
N ILE A 192 4.15 -16.35 -2.24
CA ILE A 192 3.47 -15.49 -3.21
C ILE A 192 3.50 -16.02 -4.66
N GLY A 193 4.20 -17.12 -4.90
CA GLY A 193 4.57 -17.61 -6.22
C GLY A 193 3.38 -17.81 -7.15
N HIS A 194 2.31 -18.46 -6.68
CA HIS A 194 1.11 -18.68 -7.48
C HIS A 194 0.49 -17.36 -8.00
N GLY A 195 0.39 -16.34 -7.14
CA GLY A 195 -0.12 -15.02 -7.53
C GLY A 195 0.82 -14.31 -8.50
N VAL A 196 2.12 -14.40 -8.26
CA VAL A 196 3.16 -13.82 -9.13
C VAL A 196 3.15 -14.46 -10.53
N VAL A 197 3.10 -15.79 -10.63
CA VAL A 197 3.06 -16.50 -11.92
C VAL A 197 1.84 -16.06 -12.72
N LYS A 198 0.63 -16.20 -12.15
CA LYS A 198 -0.62 -15.85 -12.83
C LYS A 198 -0.62 -14.37 -13.27
N GLY A 199 -0.14 -13.48 -12.41
CA GLY A 199 -0.05 -12.06 -12.75
C GLY A 199 0.96 -11.77 -13.87
N LEU A 200 2.14 -12.39 -13.85
CA LEU A 200 3.19 -12.15 -14.85
C LEU A 200 2.84 -12.76 -16.20
N GLU A 201 2.21 -13.93 -16.24
CA GLU A 201 1.66 -14.52 -17.47
C GLU A 201 0.58 -13.61 -18.08
N SER A 202 -0.33 -13.09 -17.26
CA SER A 202 -1.35 -12.12 -17.70
C SER A 202 -0.70 -10.84 -18.24
N TYR A 203 0.38 -10.37 -17.61
CA TYR A 203 1.16 -9.23 -18.10
C TYR A 203 1.86 -9.53 -19.44
N GLN A 204 2.42 -10.73 -19.64
CA GLN A 204 3.04 -11.12 -20.92
C GLN A 204 2.02 -11.11 -22.06
N GLN A 205 0.79 -11.58 -21.81
CA GLN A 205 -0.27 -11.65 -22.82
C GLN A 205 -0.84 -10.26 -23.17
N THR A 206 -0.98 -9.38 -22.17
CA THR A 206 -1.73 -8.11 -22.34
C THR A 206 -0.85 -6.86 -22.41
N GLY A 207 0.38 -6.92 -21.90
CA GLY A 207 1.26 -5.77 -21.68
C GLY A 207 0.79 -4.77 -20.61
N ARG A 208 -0.28 -5.12 -19.87
CA ARG A 208 -0.94 -4.26 -18.88
C ARG A 208 -0.56 -4.66 -17.46
N LEU A 209 0.10 -3.75 -16.74
CA LEU A 209 0.47 -3.97 -15.34
C LEU A 209 -0.75 -4.01 -14.41
N SER A 210 -1.89 -3.44 -14.82
CA SER A 210 -3.13 -3.49 -14.05
C SER A 210 -3.64 -4.92 -13.82
N GLU A 211 -3.42 -5.83 -14.77
CA GLU A 211 -3.83 -7.24 -14.61
C GLU A 211 -3.01 -7.93 -13.53
N PHE A 212 -1.71 -7.63 -13.49
CA PHE A 212 -0.82 -8.08 -12.42
C PHE A 212 -1.28 -7.55 -11.06
N GLU A 213 -1.64 -6.26 -10.96
CA GLU A 213 -2.15 -5.68 -9.71
C GLU A 213 -3.45 -6.33 -9.22
N ILE A 214 -4.35 -6.73 -10.12
CA ILE A 214 -5.57 -7.46 -9.76
C ILE A 214 -5.20 -8.80 -9.13
N GLN A 215 -4.29 -9.56 -9.74
CA GLN A 215 -3.85 -10.85 -9.20
C GLN A 215 -3.13 -10.75 -7.85
N MET A 216 -2.44 -9.63 -7.60
CA MET A 216 -1.87 -9.33 -6.28
C MET A 216 -2.94 -9.04 -5.24
N ASP A 217 -3.91 -8.20 -5.58
CA ASP A 217 -5.05 -7.90 -4.70
C ASP A 217 -5.82 -9.20 -4.36
N ASP A 218 -6.07 -10.07 -5.35
CA ASP A 218 -6.76 -11.35 -5.18
C ASP A 218 -5.98 -12.33 -4.29
N TYR A 219 -4.65 -12.38 -4.44
CA TYR A 219 -3.79 -13.20 -3.59
C TYR A 219 -3.86 -12.75 -2.12
N ILE A 220 -3.74 -11.45 -1.88
CA ILE A 220 -3.84 -10.87 -0.54
C ILE A 220 -5.23 -11.14 0.04
N MET A 221 -6.29 -11.03 -0.76
CA MET A 221 -7.64 -11.38 -0.34
C MET A 221 -7.74 -12.85 0.08
N LYS A 222 -7.13 -13.76 -0.70
CA LYS A 222 -7.14 -15.20 -0.42
C LYS A 222 -6.40 -15.55 0.87
N LEU A 223 -5.26 -14.93 1.16
CA LEU A 223 -4.55 -15.12 2.43
C LEU A 223 -5.44 -14.80 3.64
N ASN A 224 -6.33 -13.82 3.47
CA ASN A 224 -7.27 -13.41 4.49
C ASN A 224 -8.57 -14.21 4.51
N LYS A 225 -8.81 -15.14 3.57
CA LYS A 225 -10.06 -15.92 3.57
C LYS A 225 -10.10 -16.97 4.68
N ASP A 226 -8.96 -17.49 5.11
CA ASP A 226 -8.92 -18.57 6.10
C ASP A 226 -9.01 -18.07 7.55
N SER A 227 -8.68 -16.81 7.80
CA SER A 227 -8.85 -16.16 9.11
C SER A 227 -10.31 -16.05 9.55
N LYS A 228 -11.30 -16.17 8.63
CA LYS A 228 -12.72 -16.25 9.00
C LYS A 228 -13.07 -17.48 9.84
N TYR A 229 -12.22 -18.51 9.79
CA TYR A 229 -12.38 -19.72 10.59
C TYR A 229 -11.71 -19.61 11.96
N VAL A 230 -10.92 -18.54 12.19
CA VAL A 230 -10.34 -18.25 13.50
C VAL A 230 -11.44 -17.71 14.41
N THR A 231 -11.71 -18.44 15.50
CA THR A 231 -12.80 -18.10 16.43
C THR A 231 -12.38 -17.05 17.46
N PHE A 232 -11.09 -16.99 17.80
CA PHE A 232 -10.55 -16.08 18.81
C PHE A 232 -9.23 -15.49 18.33
N GLY A 233 -9.10 -14.17 18.44
CA GLY A 233 -7.90 -13.44 18.10
C GLY A 233 -8.20 -12.17 17.30
N PRO A 234 -7.16 -11.40 16.93
CA PRO A 234 -7.30 -10.19 16.13
C PRO A 234 -7.57 -10.41 14.63
N GLU A 235 -7.43 -11.63 14.14
CA GLU A 235 -7.53 -11.99 12.73
C GLU A 235 -8.90 -11.70 12.11
N PRO A 236 -10.05 -11.92 12.80
CA PRO A 236 -11.36 -11.53 12.27
C PRO A 236 -11.51 -10.02 12.04
N VAL A 237 -10.95 -9.19 12.94
CA VAL A 237 -10.95 -7.73 12.79
C VAL A 237 -10.12 -7.31 11.58
N PHE A 238 -8.90 -7.84 11.48
CA PHE A 238 -8.01 -7.59 10.34
C PHE A 238 -8.69 -7.91 9.00
N SER A 239 -9.32 -9.07 8.94
CA SER A 239 -9.93 -9.58 7.69
C SER A 239 -11.19 -8.82 7.32
N TYR A 240 -11.98 -8.41 8.32
CA TYR A 240 -13.13 -7.56 8.11
C TYR A 240 -12.72 -6.20 7.52
N ILE A 241 -11.67 -5.57 8.04
CA ILE A 241 -11.17 -4.30 7.49
C ILE A 241 -10.71 -4.49 6.04
N ILE A 242 -9.88 -5.49 5.75
CA ILE A 242 -9.41 -5.79 4.38
C ILE A 242 -10.58 -6.03 3.42
N ALA A 243 -11.60 -6.77 3.86
CA ALA A 243 -12.81 -7.01 3.09
C ALA A 243 -13.54 -5.70 2.76
N LYS A 244 -13.82 -4.87 3.78
CA LYS A 244 -14.53 -3.60 3.61
C LYS A 244 -13.76 -2.61 2.73
N GLU A 245 -12.43 -2.54 2.87
CA GLU A 245 -11.60 -1.73 1.98
C GLU A 245 -11.68 -2.19 0.52
N THR A 246 -11.72 -3.50 0.30
CA THR A 246 -11.80 -4.08 -1.04
C THR A 246 -13.17 -3.85 -1.65
N GLU A 247 -14.25 -4.01 -0.89
CA GLU A 247 -15.62 -3.68 -1.30
C GLU A 247 -15.73 -2.21 -1.72
N ILE A 248 -15.21 -1.29 -0.91
CA ILE A 248 -15.20 0.15 -1.19
C ILE A 248 -14.38 0.44 -2.46
N LYS A 249 -13.22 -0.20 -2.63
CA LYS A 249 -12.39 -0.08 -3.84
C LYS A 249 -13.13 -0.58 -5.08
N VAL A 250 -13.80 -1.72 -5.00
CA VAL A 250 -14.60 -2.31 -6.10
C VAL A 250 -15.78 -1.40 -6.45
N LEU A 251 -16.52 -0.89 -5.46
CA LEU A 251 -17.61 0.07 -5.68
C LEU A 251 -17.10 1.34 -6.36
N ARG A 252 -15.98 1.89 -5.91
CA ARG A 252 -15.33 3.05 -6.54
C ARG A 252 -15.01 2.78 -8.01
N ILE A 253 -14.42 1.62 -8.33
CA ILE A 253 -14.11 1.23 -9.72
C ILE A 253 -15.38 1.16 -10.57
N ILE A 254 -16.46 0.56 -10.05
CA ILE A 254 -17.74 0.45 -10.76
C ILE A 254 -18.31 1.85 -11.01
N MET A 255 -18.39 2.70 -9.99
CA MET A 255 -18.93 4.06 -10.10
C MET A 255 -18.14 4.91 -11.09
N VAL A 256 -16.81 4.98 -10.96
CA VAL A 256 -15.94 5.72 -11.88
C VAL A 256 -16.12 5.20 -13.31
N SER A 257 -16.16 3.89 -13.49
CA SER A 257 -16.28 3.30 -14.82
C SER A 257 -17.65 3.56 -15.47
N LYS A 258 -18.73 3.55 -14.68
CA LYS A 258 -20.08 3.91 -15.15
C LYS A 258 -20.18 5.38 -15.53
N LEU A 259 -19.61 6.29 -14.73
CA LEU A 259 -19.54 7.71 -15.06
C LEU A 259 -18.76 7.98 -16.35
N ASN A 260 -17.74 7.17 -16.63
CA ASN A 260 -16.94 7.24 -17.85
C ASN A 260 -17.49 6.38 -19.01
N ASN A 261 -18.72 5.86 -18.90
CA ASN A 261 -19.38 5.04 -19.93
C ASN A 261 -18.56 3.83 -20.41
N ILE A 262 -17.77 3.22 -19.52
CA ILE A 262 -17.01 2.01 -19.82
C ILE A 262 -17.98 0.82 -19.94
N SER A 263 -17.76 -0.06 -20.93
CA SER A 263 -18.62 -1.22 -21.16
C SER A 263 -18.60 -2.20 -19.98
N PRO A 264 -19.73 -2.89 -19.68
CA PRO A 264 -19.80 -3.84 -18.57
C PRO A 264 -18.70 -4.91 -18.58
N ASP A 265 -18.33 -5.43 -19.75
CA ASP A 265 -17.29 -6.47 -19.86
C ASP A 265 -15.91 -5.94 -19.44
N ARG A 266 -15.56 -4.72 -19.86
CA ARG A 266 -14.30 -4.06 -19.44
C ARG A 266 -14.31 -3.63 -17.98
N ILE A 267 -15.48 -3.43 -17.37
CA ILE A 267 -15.59 -3.21 -15.93
C ILE A 267 -15.29 -4.51 -15.21
N ARG A 268 -15.88 -5.64 -15.62
CA ARG A 268 -15.65 -6.95 -15.00
C ARG A 268 -14.18 -7.35 -15.00
N GLU A 269 -13.46 -7.08 -16.09
CA GLU A 269 -12.01 -7.29 -16.19
C GLU A 269 -11.19 -6.57 -15.11
N ARG A 270 -11.73 -5.50 -14.49
CA ARG A 270 -11.03 -4.68 -13.48
C ARG A 270 -11.44 -4.99 -12.05
N LEU A 271 -12.43 -5.86 -11.85
CA LEU A 271 -12.92 -6.18 -10.52
C LEU A 271 -11.97 -7.18 -9.85
N ARG A 272 -11.80 -7.00 -8.55
CA ARG A 272 -11.03 -7.91 -7.69
C ARG A 272 -11.99 -8.93 -7.10
N ASP A 273 -11.45 -10.07 -6.69
CA ASP A 273 -12.18 -11.03 -5.87
C ASP A 273 -12.63 -10.36 -4.57
N LEU A 274 -13.90 -10.56 -4.23
CA LEU A 274 -14.45 -10.12 -2.95
C LEU A 274 -14.19 -11.17 -1.88
N TYR A 275 -14.33 -10.74 -0.63
CA TYR A 275 -14.11 -11.59 0.55
C TYR A 275 -15.10 -12.77 0.65
N VAL A 276 -16.27 -12.64 0.01
CA VAL A 276 -17.38 -13.62 0.02
C VAL A 276 -17.14 -14.75 -0.97
#